data_AF-A0A369ZT64-F1
#
_entry.id   AF-A0A369ZT64-F1
#
_cell.length_a   1.000
_cell.length_b   1.000
_cell.length_c   1.000
_cell.angle_alpha   90.00
_cell.angle_beta   90.00
_cell.angle_gamma   90.00
#
_symmetry.space_group_name_H-M   'P 1'
#
loop_
_entity.id
_entity.type
_entity.pdbx_description
1 polymer ?
#
loop_
_entity_poly.entity_id
_entity_poly.type
_entity_poly.pdbx_seq_one_letter_code
_entity_poly.pdbx_strand_id
1 'polypeptide(L)'
;MKLSPAVLFAIFGLNLTAFAQAKVAQPQEKKIAEPKNDLTEHFQVAQPKPKAQPATEPAEKSGTVSMTKEELAQHPDLIVRGLIPAVLQNNEQAVELLLPMYKNLPNQDPFLRDWAEAISAKSQGNFADAVARYRSLFAQKSDIPALRYQLAQALFLNNNNEAAKDQFQKLRAENLSPDSVAIIDQYLTALNKRDQWKFSGGMSFLNETNINNAPKAGTKVGSWEAWKKESAQGFSYYFNTEKKWSLPNQFFTKMELDASGKYYWNNKKYNELNVRAGAGLGYQTARFEIALTPFTEKRWYAGGSSGSESLKQYSKNSGVQLESSYWLNEKWQLSSVLEYGEQRYDWRKHLNGNNYLWSNTLLYVPKSGQYWFVGVDYNRENTRDKDNAYQRTSARLGWGQEWGWGISSRVSLSYAKRTYQAHPAPDLIGKIQKNDEYSTALTFWHRDLHFFSVTPKVTWQYQKVSSNHPFYSYDKNRVYFEMSKTF
;
A
#
# COMPACT_ATOMS: atom_id res chain seq x y z
N MET A 1 -38.99 -41.56 60.32
CA MET A 1 -39.24 -41.80 61.76
C MET A 1 -38.21 -40.96 62.51
N LYS A 2 -38.43 -39.80 63.15
CA LYS A 2 -39.57 -39.00 63.66
C LYS A 2 -39.26 -37.51 63.36
N LEU A 3 -40.11 -36.72 62.69
CA LEU A 3 -41.12 -35.73 63.20
C LEU A 3 -40.63 -34.63 64.17
N SER A 4 -40.38 -33.40 63.65
CA SER A 4 -41.02 -32.05 63.86
C SER A 4 -41.64 -31.71 65.25
N PRO A 5 -41.76 -30.44 65.77
CA PRO A 5 -42.08 -29.13 65.12
C PRO A 5 -41.33 -27.87 65.68
N ALA A 6 -41.07 -26.77 64.94
CA ALA A 6 -41.89 -25.67 64.37
C ALA A 6 -41.99 -24.39 65.25
N VAL A 7 -42.22 -23.25 64.54
CA VAL A 7 -42.63 -21.88 64.92
C VAL A 7 -41.48 -20.83 64.97
N LEU A 8 -41.29 -19.84 64.08
CA LEU A 8 -42.05 -18.75 63.40
C LEU A 8 -42.01 -17.36 64.09
N PHE A 9 -41.75 -16.32 63.27
CA PHE A 9 -41.79 -14.85 63.46
C PHE A 9 -40.64 -14.20 64.28
N ALA A 10 -40.10 -13.00 64.02
CA ALA A 10 -40.10 -12.06 62.88
C ALA A 10 -39.28 -10.78 63.23
N ILE A 11 -38.78 -10.10 62.19
CA ILE A 11 -38.72 -8.62 61.99
C ILE A 11 -37.67 -7.76 62.76
N PHE A 12 -36.83 -7.12 61.93
CA PHE A 12 -36.20 -5.78 61.97
C PHE A 12 -35.24 -5.34 63.10
N GLY A 13 -34.08 -4.82 62.69
CA GLY A 13 -33.27 -3.90 63.51
C GLY A 13 -31.82 -3.73 63.05
N LEU A 14 -31.60 -2.76 62.15
CA LEU A 14 -30.34 -2.02 61.89
C LEU A 14 -29.52 -1.75 63.19
N ASN A 15 -28.18 -1.65 63.28
CA ASN A 15 -27.20 -1.02 62.39
C ASN A 15 -25.75 -1.21 62.92
N LEU A 16 -24.79 -1.20 61.98
CA LEU A 16 -23.45 -0.54 62.00
C LEU A 16 -22.40 -0.92 63.06
N THR A 17 -21.31 -1.56 62.60
CA THR A 17 -20.06 -0.88 62.18
C THR A 17 -19.01 -1.92 61.77
N ALA A 18 -18.64 -1.95 60.49
CA ALA A 18 -17.43 -2.62 60.04
C ALA A 18 -16.71 -1.68 59.06
N PHE A 19 -15.50 -1.29 59.44
CA PHE A 19 -14.60 -0.46 58.63
C PHE A 19 -14.29 -1.17 57.32
N ALA A 20 -14.85 -0.68 56.22
CA ALA A 20 -14.42 -1.03 54.88
C ALA A 20 -13.17 -0.20 54.55
N GLN A 21 -12.00 -0.83 54.49
CA GLN A 21 -10.90 -0.33 53.68
C GLN A 21 -11.33 -0.41 52.22
N ALA A 22 -11.84 0.69 51.70
CA ALA A 22 -12.05 0.88 50.27
C ALA A 22 -10.69 0.78 49.57
N LYS A 23 -10.40 -0.38 48.99
CA LYS A 23 -9.37 -0.51 47.97
C LYS A 23 -9.85 0.31 46.78
N VAL A 24 -9.34 1.53 46.64
CA VAL A 24 -9.64 2.44 45.53
C VAL A 24 -9.41 1.66 44.23
N ALA A 25 -10.49 1.29 43.56
CA ALA A 25 -10.46 0.51 42.34
C ALA A 25 -9.86 1.37 41.24
N GLN A 26 -8.54 1.24 40.99
CA GLN A 26 -7.83 1.94 39.92
C GLN A 26 -8.66 1.95 38.64
N PRO A 27 -8.74 3.07 37.90
CA PRO A 27 -9.52 3.12 36.68
C PRO A 27 -9.04 2.00 35.78
N GLN A 28 -9.95 1.13 35.35
CA GLN A 28 -9.59 0.07 34.41
C GLN A 28 -8.84 0.74 33.26
N GLU A 29 -7.63 0.25 33.02
CA GLU A 29 -6.77 0.70 31.96
C GLU A 29 -7.56 0.54 30.64
N LYS A 30 -8.19 1.62 30.20
CA LYS A 30 -8.56 1.80 28.80
C LYS A 30 -7.23 1.90 28.10
N LYS A 31 -6.62 0.74 27.83
CA LYS A 31 -5.59 0.66 26.80
C LYS A 31 -6.28 1.23 25.59
N ILE A 32 -5.93 2.47 25.25
CA ILE A 32 -6.28 3.09 23.99
C ILE A 32 -5.99 1.99 23.01
N ALA A 33 -7.01 1.50 22.31
CA ALA A 33 -6.74 0.69 21.14
C ALA A 33 -5.80 1.58 20.34
N GLU A 34 -4.50 1.22 20.32
CA GLU A 34 -3.60 1.70 19.28
C GLU A 34 -4.42 1.57 18.02
N PRO A 35 -4.53 2.66 17.23
CA PRO A 35 -5.32 2.58 16.02
C PRO A 35 -4.83 1.31 15.34
N LYS A 36 -5.74 0.37 15.08
CA LYS A 36 -5.33 -0.93 14.49
C LYS A 36 -4.67 -0.68 13.13
N ASN A 37 -5.02 0.48 12.56
CA ASN A 37 -4.31 1.24 11.55
C ASN A 37 -3.44 2.32 12.20
N ASP A 38 -2.41 1.98 12.98
CA ASP A 38 -1.30 2.90 13.19
C ASP A 38 -0.53 2.87 11.89
N LEU A 39 -1.10 3.62 10.94
CA LEU A 39 -0.69 3.73 9.56
C LEU A 39 0.79 4.14 9.44
N THR A 40 1.44 4.53 10.55
CA THR A 40 2.85 4.90 10.59
C THR A 40 3.82 3.71 10.49
N GLU A 41 3.48 2.51 10.98
CA GLU A 41 4.42 1.36 10.96
C GLU A 41 4.32 0.48 9.70
N HIS A 42 3.21 0.53 8.95
CA HIS A 42 2.93 -0.43 7.87
C HIS A 42 2.44 0.18 6.54
N PHE A 43 2.75 1.44 6.21
CA PHE A 43 2.70 1.82 4.79
C PHE A 43 3.74 0.99 4.02
N GLN A 44 3.28 -0.09 3.37
CA GLN A 44 3.71 -0.36 2.00
C GLN A 44 3.25 0.83 1.17
N VAL A 45 4.04 1.92 1.18
CA VAL A 45 4.00 2.90 0.10
C VAL A 45 4.14 2.08 -1.17
N ALA A 46 3.25 2.28 -2.14
CA ALA A 46 3.41 1.72 -3.48
C ALA A 46 4.87 1.90 -3.89
N GLN A 47 5.64 0.81 -3.93
CA GLN A 47 7.06 0.90 -4.19
C GLN A 47 7.21 1.38 -5.64
N PRO A 48 7.82 2.55 -5.89
CA PRO A 48 8.07 2.97 -7.25
C PRO A 48 9.01 1.95 -7.88
N LYS A 49 8.55 1.30 -8.96
CA LYS A 49 9.44 0.66 -9.91
C LYS A 49 9.67 1.67 -11.03
N PRO A 50 10.84 2.31 -11.11
CA PRO A 50 11.20 3.10 -12.27
C PRO A 50 11.07 2.21 -13.51
N LYS A 51 10.41 2.71 -14.55
CA LYS A 51 10.55 2.11 -15.88
C LYS A 51 11.99 2.32 -16.31
N ALA A 52 12.78 1.25 -16.36
CA ALA A 52 14.02 1.27 -17.12
C ALA A 52 13.64 1.29 -18.61
N GLN A 53 13.88 2.42 -19.28
CA GLN A 53 13.91 2.48 -20.73
C GLN A 53 15.22 1.84 -21.20
N PRO A 54 15.19 0.88 -22.14
CA PRO A 54 16.37 0.53 -22.90
C PRO A 54 16.80 1.74 -23.72
N ALA A 55 18.06 2.15 -23.57
CA ALA A 55 18.69 3.09 -24.48
C ALA A 55 18.88 2.40 -25.83
N THR A 56 18.31 2.96 -26.88
CA THR A 56 18.56 2.53 -28.27
C THR A 56 19.92 3.07 -28.71
N GLU A 57 20.82 2.17 -29.10
CA GLU A 57 22.08 2.55 -29.76
C GLU A 57 21.79 3.09 -31.18
N PRO A 58 22.50 4.14 -31.64
CA PRO A 58 22.32 4.66 -32.99
C PRO A 58 23.03 3.76 -34.01
N ALA A 59 22.30 3.31 -35.03
CA ALA A 59 22.86 2.61 -36.17
C ALA A 59 23.68 3.54 -37.09
N GLU A 60 24.73 2.98 -37.69
CA GLU A 60 25.73 3.67 -38.52
C GLU A 60 25.18 4.26 -39.83
N LYS A 61 25.82 5.36 -40.24
CA LYS A 61 25.48 6.22 -41.37
C LYS A 61 25.86 5.59 -42.71
N SER A 62 24.94 5.62 -43.66
CA SER A 62 25.25 5.60 -45.09
C SER A 62 24.38 6.63 -45.81
N GLY A 63 25.03 7.58 -46.50
CA GLY A 63 24.44 8.49 -47.48
C GLY A 63 23.24 9.33 -47.02
N THR A 64 23.42 10.22 -46.03
CA THR A 64 22.32 11.11 -45.60
C THR A 64 22.17 12.32 -46.54
N VAL A 65 21.04 12.40 -47.24
CA VAL A 65 20.55 13.66 -47.80
C VAL A 65 20.00 14.50 -46.64
N SER A 66 20.59 15.67 -46.41
CA SER A 66 20.11 16.62 -45.39
C SER A 66 19.12 17.58 -46.03
N MET A 67 17.88 17.60 -45.55
CA MET A 67 16.82 18.52 -45.98
C MET A 67 16.07 19.06 -44.76
N THR A 68 15.56 20.28 -44.87
CA THR A 68 14.70 20.89 -43.86
C THR A 68 13.31 20.23 -43.83
N LYS A 69 12.54 20.45 -42.76
CA LYS A 69 11.17 19.91 -42.66
C LYS A 69 10.26 20.50 -43.74
N GLU A 70 10.50 21.76 -44.07
CA GLU A 70 9.77 22.54 -45.06
C GLU A 70 10.05 22.04 -46.48
N GLU A 71 11.31 21.68 -46.78
CA GLU A 71 11.69 21.06 -48.06
C GLU A 71 11.12 19.64 -48.18
N LEU A 72 11.21 18.82 -47.13
CA LEU A 72 10.64 17.46 -47.13
C LEU A 72 9.12 17.48 -47.36
N ALA A 73 8.42 18.48 -46.83
CA ALA A 73 6.99 18.66 -47.02
C ALA A 73 6.59 18.87 -48.50
N GLN A 74 7.50 19.34 -49.35
CA GLN A 74 7.28 19.52 -50.79
C GLN A 74 7.49 18.25 -51.62
N HIS A 75 7.94 17.16 -50.99
CA HIS A 75 8.22 15.89 -51.66
C HIS A 75 7.34 14.74 -51.10
N PRO A 76 6.06 14.65 -51.53
CA PRO A 76 5.13 13.60 -51.10
C PRO A 76 5.68 12.18 -51.24
N ASP A 77 6.45 11.91 -52.30
CA ASP A 77 7.04 10.61 -52.57
C ASP A 77 8.09 10.22 -51.52
N LEU A 78 8.89 11.17 -51.04
CA LEU A 78 9.89 10.95 -50.00
C LEU A 78 9.23 10.71 -48.64
N ILE A 79 8.12 11.40 -48.35
CA ILE A 79 7.35 11.18 -47.11
C ILE A 79 6.80 9.74 -47.08
N VAL A 80 6.19 9.28 -48.17
CA VAL A 80 5.66 7.90 -48.26
C VAL A 80 6.79 6.87 -48.18
N ARG A 81 7.86 7.07 -48.95
CA ARG A 81 9.03 6.17 -48.97
C ARG A 81 9.77 6.11 -47.63
N GLY A 82 9.71 7.18 -46.83
CA GLY A 82 10.24 7.21 -45.46
C GLY A 82 9.29 6.57 -44.44
N LEU A 83 7.97 6.76 -44.58
CA LEU A 83 7.00 6.30 -43.59
C LEU A 83 6.83 4.77 -43.61
N ILE A 84 6.85 4.14 -44.79
CA ILE A 84 6.74 2.68 -44.93
C ILE A 84 7.81 1.92 -44.11
N PRO A 85 9.13 2.16 -44.29
CA PRO A 85 10.13 1.50 -43.47
C PRO A 85 10.04 1.93 -42.01
N ALA A 86 9.65 3.17 -41.71
CA ALA A 86 9.47 3.63 -40.33
C ALA A 86 8.40 2.82 -39.58
N VAL A 87 7.24 2.55 -40.21
CA VAL A 87 6.20 1.73 -39.57
C VAL A 87 6.60 0.26 -39.46
N LEU A 88 7.28 -0.30 -40.47
CA LEU A 88 7.75 -1.68 -40.44
C LEU A 88 8.79 -1.92 -39.33
N GLN A 89 9.69 -0.96 -39.14
CA GLN A 89 10.76 -1.01 -38.14
C GLN A 89 10.32 -0.54 -36.76
N ASN A 90 9.05 -0.14 -36.57
CA ASN A 90 8.54 0.43 -35.33
C ASN A 90 9.36 1.67 -34.88
N ASN A 91 9.86 2.44 -35.84
CA ASN A 91 10.71 3.62 -35.59
C ASN A 91 9.83 4.80 -35.17
N GLU A 92 9.59 4.91 -33.86
CA GLU A 92 8.72 5.93 -33.26
C GLU A 92 9.14 7.35 -33.63
N GLN A 93 10.44 7.64 -33.63
CA GLN A 93 10.98 8.97 -33.94
C GLN A 93 10.70 9.38 -35.39
N ALA A 94 10.94 8.46 -36.34
CA ALA A 94 10.65 8.71 -37.75
C ALA A 94 9.14 8.84 -38.00
N VAL A 95 8.31 8.04 -37.33
CA VAL A 95 6.85 8.14 -37.43
C VAL A 95 6.36 9.48 -36.89
N GLU A 96 6.83 9.92 -35.73
CA GLU A 96 6.43 11.22 -35.15
C GLU A 96 6.82 12.40 -36.06
N LEU A 97 7.95 12.29 -36.75
CA LEU A 97 8.39 13.30 -37.71
C LEU A 97 7.54 13.32 -38.99
N LEU A 98 7.27 12.14 -39.58
CA LEU A 98 6.70 12.01 -40.92
C LEU A 98 5.16 12.00 -40.93
N LEU A 99 4.52 11.48 -39.88
CA LEU A 99 3.06 11.32 -39.82
C LEU A 99 2.30 12.65 -40.02
N PRO A 100 2.68 13.79 -39.40
CA PRO A 100 1.99 15.05 -39.62
C PRO A 100 2.03 15.51 -41.08
N MET A 101 3.15 15.28 -41.78
CA MET A 101 3.29 15.63 -43.19
C MET A 101 2.47 14.68 -44.06
N TYR A 102 2.52 13.38 -43.77
CA TYR A 102 1.72 12.37 -44.47
C TYR A 102 0.22 12.64 -44.38
N LYS A 103 -0.27 13.10 -43.22
CA LYS A 103 -1.67 13.50 -42.99
C LYS A 103 -2.16 14.66 -43.85
N ASN A 104 -1.26 15.45 -44.43
CA ASN A 104 -1.61 16.58 -45.30
C ASN A 104 -1.57 16.21 -46.79
N LEU A 105 -1.10 15.01 -47.15
CA LEU A 105 -1.02 14.58 -48.55
C LEU A 105 -2.41 14.26 -49.12
N PRO A 106 -2.67 14.56 -50.40
CA PRO A 106 -3.86 14.05 -51.07
C PRO A 106 -3.77 12.52 -51.26
N ASN A 107 -4.90 11.80 -51.24
CA ASN A 107 -5.00 10.36 -51.52
C ASN A 107 -4.11 9.44 -50.63
N GLN A 108 -4.10 9.68 -49.32
CA GLN A 108 -3.38 8.82 -48.37
C GLN A 108 -3.95 7.39 -48.34
N ASP A 109 -3.06 6.41 -48.23
CA ASP A 109 -3.43 5.03 -47.86
C ASP A 109 -3.90 5.02 -46.39
N PRO A 110 -5.18 4.66 -46.12
CA PRO A 110 -5.71 4.57 -44.77
C PRO A 110 -4.98 3.56 -43.89
N PHE A 111 -4.50 2.45 -44.46
CA PHE A 111 -3.81 1.40 -43.71
C PHE A 111 -2.46 1.91 -43.18
N LEU A 112 -1.66 2.56 -44.03
CA LEU A 112 -0.39 3.15 -43.64
C LEU A 112 -0.58 4.28 -42.62
N ARG A 113 -1.63 5.10 -42.80
CA ARG A 113 -1.98 6.15 -41.82
C ARG A 113 -2.29 5.55 -40.46
N ASP A 114 -3.19 4.57 -40.41
CA ASP A 114 -3.67 3.99 -39.16
C ASP A 114 -2.54 3.23 -38.44
N TRP A 115 -1.61 2.62 -39.18
CA TRP A 115 -0.41 2.00 -38.62
C TRP A 115 0.53 3.04 -37.99
N ALA A 116 0.83 4.12 -38.70
CA ALA A 116 1.63 5.21 -38.15
C ALA A 116 0.96 5.86 -36.92
N GLU A 117 -0.37 6.03 -36.94
CA GLU A 117 -1.13 6.52 -35.79
C GLU A 117 -1.10 5.54 -34.60
N ALA A 118 -1.08 4.22 -34.84
CA ALA A 118 -0.94 3.22 -33.78
C ALA A 118 0.42 3.31 -33.08
N ILE A 119 1.50 3.50 -33.84
CA ILE A 119 2.86 3.70 -33.32
C ILE A 119 2.93 5.01 -32.52
N SER A 120 2.39 6.10 -33.06
CA SER A 120 2.36 7.40 -32.38
C SER A 120 1.53 7.37 -31.09
N ALA A 121 0.38 6.68 -31.07
CA ALA A 121 -0.41 6.50 -29.86
C ALA A 121 0.38 5.72 -28.79
N LYS A 122 1.14 4.69 -29.20
CA LYS A 122 2.01 3.92 -28.30
C LYS A 122 3.14 4.79 -27.72
N SER A 123 3.84 5.59 -28.53
CA SER A 123 4.95 6.45 -28.05
C SER A 123 4.47 7.50 -27.04
N GLN A 124 3.27 8.05 -27.23
CA GLN A 124 2.62 8.98 -26.31
C GLN A 124 2.10 8.33 -25.02
N GLY A 125 2.20 7.00 -24.92
CA GLY A 125 1.69 6.22 -23.79
C GLY A 125 0.18 6.03 -23.77
N ASN A 126 -0.51 6.30 -24.89
CA ASN A 126 -1.93 6.05 -25.10
C ASN A 126 -2.12 4.59 -25.56
N PHE A 127 -1.72 3.65 -24.71
CA PHE A 127 -1.61 2.25 -25.10
C PHE A 127 -2.96 1.59 -25.44
N ALA A 128 -4.06 2.02 -24.80
CA ALA A 128 -5.39 1.53 -25.12
C ALA A 128 -5.79 1.87 -26.57
N ASP A 129 -5.52 3.10 -26.99
CA ASP A 129 -5.78 3.56 -28.37
C ASP A 129 -4.87 2.84 -29.36
N ALA A 130 -3.59 2.67 -29.02
CA ALA A 130 -2.66 1.89 -29.82
C ALA A 130 -3.16 0.46 -30.03
N VAL A 131 -3.59 -0.23 -28.96
CA VAL A 131 -4.15 -1.58 -29.03
C VAL A 131 -5.40 -1.62 -29.91
N ALA A 132 -6.32 -0.65 -29.78
CA ALA A 132 -7.53 -0.59 -30.61
C ALA A 132 -7.18 -0.45 -32.10
N ARG A 133 -6.24 0.43 -32.44
CA ARG A 133 -5.76 0.65 -33.81
C ARG A 133 -5.07 -0.58 -34.38
N TYR A 134 -4.15 -1.18 -33.63
CA TYR A 134 -3.50 -2.43 -34.05
C TYR A 134 -4.48 -3.57 -34.27
N ARG A 135 -5.51 -3.71 -33.43
CA ARG A 135 -6.57 -4.72 -33.65
C ARG A 135 -7.36 -4.46 -34.93
N SER A 136 -7.65 -3.20 -35.25
CA SER A 136 -8.30 -2.83 -36.51
C SER A 136 -7.43 -3.17 -37.73
N LEU A 137 -6.14 -2.84 -37.68
CA LEU A 137 -5.18 -3.19 -38.73
C LEU A 137 -5.06 -4.70 -38.90
N PHE A 138 -5.01 -5.43 -37.79
CA PHE A 138 -4.88 -6.89 -37.78
C PHE A 138 -6.13 -7.60 -38.34
N ALA A 139 -7.32 -7.00 -38.21
CA ALA A 139 -8.54 -7.49 -38.85
C ALA A 139 -8.52 -7.34 -40.37
N GLN A 140 -7.75 -6.38 -40.91
CA GLN A 140 -7.59 -6.18 -42.35
C GLN A 140 -6.47 -7.05 -42.93
N LYS A 141 -5.32 -7.12 -42.26
CA LYS A 141 -4.15 -7.91 -42.67
C LYS A 141 -3.49 -8.55 -41.44
N SER A 142 -3.68 -9.86 -41.28
CA SER A 142 -3.21 -10.62 -40.11
C SER A 142 -1.88 -11.36 -40.33
N ASP A 143 -1.36 -11.32 -41.55
CA ASP A 143 -0.19 -12.06 -42.04
C ASP A 143 1.12 -11.26 -41.98
N ILE A 144 1.09 -10.04 -41.44
CA ILE A 144 2.27 -9.17 -41.32
C ILE A 144 2.95 -9.39 -39.94
N PRO A 145 4.13 -10.03 -39.85
CA PRO A 145 4.76 -10.34 -38.56
C PRO A 145 5.12 -9.08 -37.75
N ALA A 146 5.58 -8.02 -38.41
CA ALA A 146 5.88 -6.73 -37.78
C ALA A 146 4.65 -6.14 -37.08
N LEU A 147 3.47 -6.23 -37.70
CA LEU A 147 2.22 -5.75 -37.13
C LEU A 147 1.81 -6.58 -35.90
N ARG A 148 1.94 -7.92 -35.97
CA ARG A 148 1.67 -8.80 -34.83
C ARG A 148 2.60 -8.51 -33.66
N TYR A 149 3.89 -8.29 -33.92
CA TYR A 149 4.88 -7.93 -32.90
C TYR A 149 4.55 -6.60 -32.22
N GLN A 150 4.23 -5.57 -33.00
CA GLN A 150 3.89 -4.26 -32.45
C GLN A 150 2.57 -4.28 -31.65
N LEU A 151 1.57 -5.06 -32.09
CA LEU A 151 0.36 -5.32 -31.31
C LEU A 151 0.70 -6.00 -29.97
N ALA A 152 1.55 -7.04 -29.98
CA ALA A 152 1.96 -7.74 -28.76
C ALA A 152 2.66 -6.81 -27.76
N GLN A 153 3.52 -5.91 -28.25
CA GLN A 153 4.15 -4.88 -27.43
C GLN A 153 3.14 -3.91 -26.82
N ALA A 154 2.19 -3.39 -27.62
CA ALA A 154 1.16 -2.49 -27.13
C ALA A 154 0.27 -3.16 -26.06
N LEU A 155 -0.11 -4.42 -26.28
CA LEU A 155 -0.84 -5.23 -25.29
C LEU A 155 -0.03 -5.41 -24.00
N PHE A 156 1.27 -5.73 -24.10
CA PHE A 156 2.15 -5.89 -22.95
C PHE A 156 2.28 -4.61 -22.12
N LEU A 157 2.45 -3.47 -22.79
CA LEU A 157 2.58 -2.15 -22.15
C LEU A 157 1.29 -1.73 -21.45
N ASN A 158 0.13 -2.10 -22.02
CA ASN A 158 -1.18 -1.81 -21.45
C ASN A 158 -1.67 -2.84 -20.40
N ASN A 159 -0.83 -3.78 -19.98
CA ASN A 159 -1.21 -4.87 -19.06
C ASN A 159 -2.33 -5.80 -19.57
N ASN A 160 -2.53 -5.89 -20.89
CA ASN A 160 -3.33 -6.94 -21.53
C ASN A 160 -2.56 -8.28 -21.54
N ASN A 161 -2.18 -8.78 -20.36
CA ASN A 161 -1.18 -9.83 -20.19
C ASN A 161 -1.51 -11.12 -20.95
N GLU A 162 -2.74 -11.63 -20.83
CA GLU A 162 -3.17 -12.86 -21.51
C GLU A 162 -3.11 -12.72 -23.04
N ALA A 163 -3.62 -11.60 -23.58
CA ALA A 163 -3.58 -11.35 -25.01
C ALA A 163 -2.16 -11.12 -25.52
N ALA A 164 -1.31 -10.40 -24.76
CA ALA A 164 0.08 -10.20 -25.10
C ALA A 164 0.83 -11.54 -25.16
N LYS A 165 0.61 -12.41 -24.16
CA LYS A 165 1.21 -13.75 -24.08
C LYS A 165 0.84 -14.59 -25.29
N ASP A 166 -0.45 -14.63 -25.64
CA ASP A 166 -0.95 -15.34 -26.82
C ASP A 166 -0.27 -14.85 -28.13
N GLN A 167 -0.17 -13.52 -28.33
CA GLN A 167 0.47 -12.98 -29.53
C GLN A 167 1.99 -13.26 -29.57
N PHE A 168 2.69 -13.15 -28.44
CA PHE A 168 4.11 -13.50 -28.37
C PHE A 168 4.36 -14.99 -28.60
N GLN A 169 3.50 -15.88 -28.08
CA GLN A 169 3.61 -17.31 -28.34
C GLN A 169 3.38 -17.66 -29.82
N LYS A 170 2.43 -17.00 -30.48
CA LYS A 170 2.21 -17.14 -31.93
C LYS A 170 3.43 -16.68 -32.72
N LEU A 171 3.99 -15.51 -32.41
CA LEU A 171 5.23 -15.01 -33.04
C LEU A 171 6.39 -15.97 -32.85
N ARG A 172 6.55 -16.54 -31.65
CA ARG A 172 7.61 -17.51 -31.34
C ARG A 172 7.53 -18.77 -32.22
N ALA A 173 6.36 -19.13 -32.72
CA ALA A 173 6.15 -20.28 -33.59
C ALA A 173 6.37 -19.97 -35.09
N GLU A 174 6.56 -18.70 -35.46
CA GLU A 174 6.90 -18.29 -36.82
C GLU A 174 8.41 -18.52 -37.10
N ASN A 175 8.80 -18.54 -38.38
CA ASN A 175 10.20 -18.69 -38.79
C ASN A 175 10.96 -17.36 -38.63
N LEU A 176 11.31 -17.02 -37.39
CA LEU A 176 12.04 -15.79 -37.03
C LEU A 176 13.53 -16.07 -36.78
N SER A 177 14.36 -15.02 -36.84
CA SER A 177 15.77 -15.14 -36.47
C SER A 177 15.93 -15.52 -34.98
N PRO A 178 17.03 -16.20 -34.59
CA PRO A 178 17.30 -16.52 -33.19
C PRO A 178 17.25 -15.30 -32.25
N ASP A 179 17.74 -14.14 -32.70
CA ASP A 179 17.71 -12.89 -31.93
C ASP A 179 16.28 -12.39 -31.68
N SER A 180 15.41 -12.50 -32.68
CA SER A 180 14.00 -12.12 -32.55
C SER A 180 13.28 -13.02 -31.53
N VAL A 181 13.55 -14.33 -31.57
CA VAL A 181 13.01 -15.30 -30.61
C VAL A 181 13.49 -14.99 -29.19
N ALA A 182 14.77 -14.64 -29.02
CA ALA A 182 15.32 -14.28 -27.72
C ALA A 182 14.61 -13.04 -27.10
N ILE A 183 14.32 -12.02 -27.91
CA ILE A 183 13.56 -10.84 -27.48
C ILE A 183 12.12 -11.23 -27.07
N ILE A 184 11.45 -12.08 -27.86
CA ILE A 184 10.12 -12.59 -27.53
C ILE A 184 10.12 -13.35 -26.21
N ASP A 185 11.13 -14.19 -25.98
CA ASP A 185 11.28 -14.96 -24.74
C ASP A 185 11.50 -14.07 -23.50
N GLN A 186 12.13 -12.90 -23.66
CA GLN A 186 12.21 -11.89 -22.59
C GLN A 186 10.82 -11.33 -22.23
N TYR A 187 9.97 -11.02 -23.22
CA TYR A 187 8.60 -10.58 -22.96
C TYR A 187 7.76 -11.67 -22.28
N LEU A 188 7.85 -12.91 -22.75
CA LEU A 188 7.16 -14.05 -22.14
C LEU A 188 7.61 -14.29 -20.70
N THR A 189 8.92 -14.16 -20.44
CA THR A 189 9.48 -14.25 -19.08
C THR A 189 8.96 -13.13 -18.18
N ALA A 190 8.91 -11.90 -18.69
CA ALA A 190 8.38 -10.76 -17.95
C ALA A 190 6.88 -10.92 -17.64
N LEU A 191 6.08 -11.41 -18.59
CA LEU A 191 4.66 -11.73 -18.41
C LEU A 191 4.47 -12.82 -17.35
N ASN A 192 5.22 -13.91 -17.44
CA ASN A 192 5.16 -14.99 -16.45
C ASN A 192 5.55 -14.48 -15.06
N LYS A 193 6.52 -13.56 -14.95
CA LYS A 193 6.94 -12.94 -13.68
C LYS A 193 5.87 -12.02 -13.08
N ARG A 194 5.04 -11.35 -13.90
CA ARG A 194 3.91 -10.51 -13.40
C ARG A 194 2.91 -11.33 -12.58
N ASP A 195 2.74 -12.59 -12.96
CA ASP A 195 1.81 -13.53 -12.32
C ASP A 195 2.50 -14.40 -11.27
N GLN A 196 3.79 -14.23 -10.97
CA GLN A 196 4.45 -15.01 -9.92
C GLN A 196 4.05 -14.54 -8.51
N TRP A 197 4.29 -15.41 -7.53
CA TRP A 197 4.19 -15.03 -6.13
C TRP A 197 5.20 -13.92 -5.83
N LYS A 198 4.73 -12.88 -5.13
CA LYS A 198 5.57 -11.84 -4.56
C LYS A 198 5.62 -12.07 -3.06
N PHE A 199 6.82 -12.12 -2.50
CA PHE A 199 7.01 -12.25 -1.07
C PHE A 199 7.74 -11.04 -0.55
N SER A 200 7.31 -10.51 0.59
CA SER A 200 8.08 -9.54 1.33
C SER A 200 8.03 -9.86 2.81
N GLY A 201 9.13 -9.65 3.51
CA GLY A 201 9.16 -9.87 4.94
C GLY A 201 10.29 -9.11 5.58
N GLY A 202 10.18 -8.90 6.87
CA GLY A 202 11.22 -8.27 7.63
C GLY A 202 11.07 -8.44 9.12
N MET A 203 12.17 -8.17 9.81
CA MET A 203 12.24 -8.18 11.27
C MET A 203 12.92 -6.91 11.75
N SER A 204 12.57 -6.44 12.94
CA SER A 204 13.23 -5.30 13.55
C SER A 204 13.36 -5.41 15.05
N PHE A 205 14.55 -5.11 15.59
CA PHE A 205 14.75 -4.99 17.02
C PHE A 205 13.92 -3.83 17.59
N LEU A 206 13.30 -4.05 18.75
CA LEU A 206 12.47 -3.08 19.45
C LEU A 206 13.13 -2.71 20.78
N ASN A 207 13.28 -1.42 21.02
CA ASN A 207 13.55 -0.87 22.34
C ASN A 207 12.51 0.21 22.63
N GLU A 208 11.47 -0.16 23.38
CA GLU A 208 10.33 0.69 23.68
C GLU A 208 10.41 1.20 25.11
N THR A 209 10.38 2.51 25.28
CA THR A 209 10.53 3.16 26.59
C THR A 209 9.21 3.35 27.32
N ASN A 210 8.08 3.21 26.61
CA ASN A 210 6.74 3.41 27.17
C ASN A 210 5.71 2.51 26.48
N ILE A 211 5.83 1.18 26.63
CA ILE A 211 4.99 0.21 25.91
C ILE A 211 3.51 0.27 26.32
N ASN A 212 3.23 0.74 27.53
CA ASN A 212 1.89 0.81 28.11
C ASN A 212 1.22 2.18 27.97
N ASN A 213 1.76 3.09 27.15
CA ASN A 213 1.20 4.43 26.92
C ASN A 213 1.03 5.24 28.21
N ALA A 214 1.90 5.04 29.20
CA ALA A 214 1.74 5.71 30.48
C ALA A 214 1.94 7.23 30.36
N PRO A 215 1.14 8.02 31.11
CA PRO A 215 1.30 9.46 31.21
C PRO A 215 2.65 9.89 31.78
N LYS A 216 2.87 11.21 31.80
CA LYS A 216 4.00 11.79 32.55
C LYS A 216 3.91 11.36 34.02
N ALA A 217 5.04 10.96 34.60
CA ALA A 217 5.10 10.54 35.99
C ALA A 217 4.53 11.62 36.92
N GLY A 218 3.74 11.20 37.92
CA GLY A 218 3.09 12.11 38.86
C GLY A 218 1.80 12.77 38.35
N THR A 219 1.29 12.39 37.17
CA THR A 219 -0.03 12.86 36.70
C THR A 219 -1.13 12.37 37.64
N LYS A 220 -1.96 13.30 38.14
CA LYS A 220 -3.09 13.03 39.05
C LYS A 220 -4.35 13.75 38.59
N VAL A 221 -5.50 13.12 38.82
CA VAL A 221 -6.85 13.69 38.61
C VAL A 221 -7.68 13.37 39.84
N GLY A 222 -7.96 14.37 40.69
CA GLY A 222 -8.55 14.12 42.01
C GLY A 222 -7.67 13.19 42.84
N SER A 223 -8.27 12.14 43.42
CA SER A 223 -7.55 11.11 44.20
C SER A 223 -6.89 10.01 43.35
N TRP A 224 -7.00 10.09 42.02
CA TRP A 224 -6.49 9.07 41.09
C TRP A 224 -5.09 9.42 40.62
N GLU A 225 -4.17 8.45 40.70
CA GLU A 225 -2.80 8.57 40.20
C GLU A 225 -2.60 7.71 38.94
N ALA A 226 -1.89 8.27 37.97
CA ALA A 226 -1.58 7.59 36.72
C ALA A 226 -0.64 6.39 36.91
N TRP A 227 -0.76 5.39 36.04
CA TRP A 227 0.15 4.24 36.01
C TRP A 227 1.56 4.64 35.56
N LYS A 228 2.56 3.83 35.92
CA LYS A 228 3.98 4.08 35.58
C LYS A 228 4.34 3.53 34.21
N LYS A 229 5.30 4.17 33.54
CA LYS A 229 5.88 3.70 32.27
C LYS A 229 6.48 2.31 32.44
N GLU A 230 6.17 1.43 31.50
CA GLU A 230 6.86 0.14 31.34
C GLU A 230 7.74 0.18 30.08
N SER A 231 8.97 -0.32 30.20
CA SER A 231 9.85 -0.54 29.05
C SER A 231 9.73 -1.97 28.54
N ALA A 232 10.01 -2.17 27.26
CA ALA A 232 10.05 -3.50 26.66
C ALA A 232 11.09 -3.58 25.55
N GLN A 233 11.72 -4.73 25.45
CA GLN A 233 12.70 -5.06 24.42
C GLN A 233 12.24 -6.31 23.71
N GLY A 234 12.37 -6.30 22.39
CA GLY A 234 11.68 -7.27 21.55
C GLY A 234 12.15 -7.26 20.11
N PHE A 235 11.38 -7.95 19.27
CA PHE A 235 11.43 -7.78 17.83
C PHE A 235 10.01 -7.63 17.27
N SER A 236 9.85 -6.77 16.27
CA SER A 236 8.70 -6.77 15.38
C SER A 236 9.03 -7.60 14.14
N TYR A 237 8.02 -8.22 13.55
CA TYR A 237 8.17 -8.96 12.30
C TYR A 237 6.95 -8.76 11.43
N TYR A 238 7.15 -8.85 10.13
CA TYR A 238 6.06 -8.92 9.16
C TYR A 238 6.42 -9.85 8.01
N PHE A 239 5.39 -10.40 7.39
CA PHE A 239 5.46 -11.25 6.21
C PHE A 239 4.21 -11.01 5.38
N ASN A 240 4.38 -10.56 4.14
CA ASN A 240 3.32 -10.29 3.20
C ASN A 240 3.59 -11.11 1.93
N THR A 241 2.57 -11.78 1.44
CA THR A 241 2.64 -12.52 0.18
C THR A 241 1.43 -12.22 -0.68
N GLU A 242 1.67 -12.02 -1.97
CA GLU A 242 0.64 -11.75 -2.97
C GLU A 242 0.83 -12.70 -4.16
N LYS A 243 -0.28 -13.25 -4.66
CA LYS A 243 -0.34 -13.89 -5.96
C LYS A 243 -1.41 -13.21 -6.81
N LYS A 244 -1.01 -12.73 -7.98
CA LYS A 244 -1.92 -12.21 -9.01
C LYS A 244 -2.01 -13.21 -10.16
N TRP A 245 -3.21 -13.43 -10.67
CA TRP A 245 -3.46 -14.20 -11.89
C TRP A 245 -4.10 -13.29 -12.91
N SER A 246 -3.44 -13.12 -14.05
CA SER A 246 -3.97 -12.34 -15.16
C SER A 246 -5.17 -13.05 -15.78
N LEU A 247 -6.21 -12.28 -16.10
CA LEU A 247 -7.40 -12.74 -16.80
C LEU A 247 -7.53 -11.97 -18.14
N PRO A 248 -8.38 -12.46 -19.07
CA PRO A 248 -8.66 -11.74 -20.30
C PRO A 248 -9.18 -10.31 -20.03
N ASN A 249 -9.01 -9.44 -21.03
CA ASN A 249 -9.52 -8.07 -20.99
C ASN A 249 -9.01 -7.21 -19.81
N GLN A 250 -7.74 -7.40 -19.40
CA GLN A 250 -7.07 -6.62 -18.33
C GLN A 250 -7.58 -6.86 -16.91
N PHE A 251 -8.53 -7.79 -16.74
CA PHE A 251 -8.92 -8.22 -15.42
C PHE A 251 -7.83 -9.08 -14.77
N PHE A 252 -7.86 -9.17 -13.44
CA PHE A 252 -7.05 -10.11 -12.69
C PHE A 252 -7.80 -10.55 -11.44
N THR A 253 -7.40 -11.69 -10.89
CA THR A 253 -7.71 -12.08 -9.52
C THR A 253 -6.45 -12.04 -8.68
N LYS A 254 -6.57 -11.72 -7.40
CA LYS A 254 -5.44 -11.71 -6.46
C LYS A 254 -5.78 -12.45 -5.18
N MET A 255 -4.75 -13.02 -4.56
CA MET A 255 -4.78 -13.53 -3.21
C MET A 255 -3.65 -12.89 -2.43
N GLU A 256 -3.95 -12.43 -1.21
CA GLU A 256 -3.00 -11.80 -0.31
C GLU A 256 -3.04 -12.45 1.08
N LEU A 257 -1.88 -12.58 1.70
CA LEU A 257 -1.73 -13.00 3.09
C LEU A 257 -0.68 -12.11 3.75
N ASP A 258 -1.10 -11.40 4.78
CA ASP A 258 -0.27 -10.53 5.60
C ASP A 258 -0.23 -11.07 7.03
N ALA A 259 0.96 -11.17 7.60
CA ALA A 259 1.17 -11.53 8.98
C ALA A 259 2.13 -10.52 9.61
N SER A 260 1.80 -9.98 10.77
CA SER A 260 2.69 -9.10 11.51
C SER A 260 2.59 -9.34 13.01
N GLY A 261 3.63 -8.99 13.76
CA GLY A 261 3.59 -9.18 15.20
C GLY A 261 4.73 -8.49 15.93
N LYS A 262 4.61 -8.46 17.24
CA LYS A 262 5.64 -7.96 18.16
C LYS A 262 5.84 -9.00 19.26
N TYR A 263 7.08 -9.41 19.46
CA TYR A 263 7.49 -10.31 20.53
C TYR A 263 8.45 -9.59 21.46
N TYR A 264 8.07 -9.44 22.72
CA TYR A 264 8.85 -8.84 23.79
C TYR A 264 9.29 -9.94 24.77
N TRP A 265 10.59 -10.12 24.97
CA TRP A 265 11.09 -11.17 25.88
C TRP A 265 11.03 -10.76 27.34
N ASN A 266 11.19 -9.47 27.65
CA ASN A 266 11.15 -8.92 29.01
C ASN A 266 9.77 -8.38 29.41
N ASN A 267 8.81 -8.32 28.48
CA ASN A 267 7.46 -7.84 28.76
C ASN A 267 6.39 -8.56 27.91
N LYS A 268 6.36 -9.89 28.03
CA LYS A 268 5.57 -10.81 27.16
C LYS A 268 4.07 -10.56 27.17
N LYS A 269 3.53 -9.92 28.22
CA LYS A 269 2.12 -9.54 28.31
C LYS A 269 1.67 -8.55 27.22
N TYR A 270 2.62 -7.93 26.50
CA TYR A 270 2.35 -7.07 25.34
C TYR A 270 2.56 -7.75 23.98
N ASN A 271 2.86 -9.04 23.95
CA ASN A 271 3.03 -9.77 22.68
C ASN A 271 1.76 -9.72 21.84
N GLU A 272 1.93 -9.59 20.53
CA GLU A 272 0.83 -9.58 19.57
C GLU A 272 1.20 -10.26 18.25
N LEU A 273 0.18 -10.82 17.61
CA LEU A 273 0.24 -11.39 16.27
C LEU A 273 -1.04 -11.00 15.55
N ASN A 274 -0.92 -10.53 14.32
CA ASN A 274 -2.01 -10.25 13.41
C ASN A 274 -1.81 -11.05 12.13
N VAL A 275 -2.87 -11.66 11.63
CA VAL A 275 -2.87 -12.40 10.35
C VAL A 275 -4.11 -12.00 9.57
N ARG A 276 -3.92 -11.47 8.37
CA ARG A 276 -4.95 -11.06 7.42
C ARG A 276 -4.80 -11.87 6.14
N ALA A 277 -5.92 -12.38 5.63
CA ALA A 277 -5.99 -13.04 4.33
C ALA A 277 -7.09 -12.39 3.50
N GLY A 278 -6.82 -12.19 2.22
CA GLY A 278 -7.76 -11.60 1.28
C GLY A 278 -7.72 -12.30 -0.08
N ALA A 279 -8.85 -12.26 -0.79
CA ALA A 279 -8.95 -12.70 -2.17
C ALA A 279 -9.83 -11.72 -2.93
N GLY A 280 -9.32 -11.15 -4.02
CA GLY A 280 -9.94 -10.01 -4.69
C GLY A 280 -9.94 -10.11 -6.20
N LEU A 281 -10.77 -9.29 -6.83
CA LEU A 281 -10.85 -9.12 -8.28
C LEU A 281 -10.48 -7.69 -8.63
N GLY A 282 -9.77 -7.50 -9.73
CA GLY A 282 -9.32 -6.19 -10.16
C GLY A 282 -9.19 -6.03 -11.66
N TYR A 283 -8.87 -4.81 -12.05
CA TYR A 283 -8.66 -4.38 -13.43
C TYR A 283 -7.42 -3.48 -13.48
N GLN A 284 -6.55 -3.67 -14.47
CA GLN A 284 -5.31 -2.90 -14.59
C GLN A 284 -4.97 -2.53 -16.03
N THR A 285 -4.53 -1.29 -16.24
CA THR A 285 -3.96 -0.77 -17.48
C THR A 285 -2.52 -0.34 -17.23
N ALA A 286 -1.87 0.31 -18.21
CA ALA A 286 -0.54 0.88 -18.00
C ALA A 286 -0.47 1.97 -16.91
N ARG A 287 -1.58 2.68 -16.66
CA ARG A 287 -1.63 3.84 -15.76
C ARG A 287 -2.59 3.65 -14.60
N PHE A 288 -3.55 2.74 -14.70
CA PHE A 288 -4.61 2.56 -13.71
C PHE A 288 -4.61 1.14 -13.17
N GLU A 289 -4.83 0.98 -11.87
CA GLU A 289 -5.15 -0.30 -11.25
C GLU A 289 -6.27 -0.08 -10.24
N ILE A 290 -7.22 -0.99 -10.18
CA ILE A 290 -8.27 -1.04 -9.15
C ILE A 290 -8.51 -2.49 -8.74
N ALA A 291 -8.69 -2.74 -7.44
CA ALA A 291 -8.99 -4.06 -6.92
C ALA A 291 -9.99 -3.97 -5.76
N LEU A 292 -10.96 -4.89 -5.75
CA LEU A 292 -11.89 -5.10 -4.66
C LEU A 292 -11.54 -6.42 -3.96
N THR A 293 -11.21 -6.35 -2.68
CA THR A 293 -10.65 -7.46 -1.90
C THR A 293 -11.44 -7.67 -0.62
N PRO A 294 -12.38 -8.62 -0.59
CA PRO A 294 -12.87 -9.20 0.66
C PRO A 294 -11.72 -9.78 1.48
N PHE A 295 -11.73 -9.55 2.78
CA PHE A 295 -10.69 -10.01 3.69
C PHE A 295 -11.23 -10.53 5.02
N THR A 296 -10.42 -11.36 5.68
CA THR A 296 -10.57 -11.68 7.09
C THR A 296 -9.23 -11.51 7.79
N GLU A 297 -9.28 -10.91 8.97
CA GLU A 297 -8.15 -10.66 9.84
C GLU A 297 -8.41 -11.26 11.21
N LYS A 298 -7.38 -11.84 11.81
CA LYS A 298 -7.40 -12.40 13.16
C LYS A 298 -6.20 -11.88 13.94
N ARG A 299 -6.49 -11.36 15.14
CA ARG A 299 -5.49 -10.83 16.07
C ARG A 299 -5.42 -11.71 17.31
N TRP A 300 -4.21 -12.05 17.71
CA TRP A 300 -3.86 -12.63 18.99
C TRP A 300 -3.10 -11.59 19.83
N TYR A 301 -3.41 -11.54 21.11
CA TYR A 301 -2.84 -10.57 22.03
C TYR A 301 -2.73 -11.15 23.43
N ALA A 302 -1.62 -10.87 24.12
CA ALA A 302 -1.33 -11.41 25.44
C ALA A 302 -2.12 -10.71 26.58
N GLY A 303 -2.64 -9.50 26.33
CA GLY A 303 -3.63 -8.84 27.19
C GLY A 303 -3.17 -7.55 27.87
N GLY A 304 -1.91 -7.16 27.73
CA GLY A 304 -1.35 -5.90 28.27
C GLY A 304 -1.12 -5.95 29.77
N SER A 305 -1.25 -4.81 30.45
CA SER A 305 -0.99 -4.71 31.89
C SER A 305 -1.83 -5.65 32.74
N SER A 306 -3.02 -6.05 32.27
CA SER A 306 -3.92 -7.02 32.92
C SER A 306 -3.89 -8.42 32.26
N GLY A 307 -2.95 -8.65 31.35
CA GLY A 307 -2.85 -9.87 30.53
C GLY A 307 -2.00 -10.98 31.14
N SER A 308 -2.04 -12.15 30.51
CA SER A 308 -1.09 -13.24 30.77
C SER A 308 0.12 -13.12 29.84
N GLU A 309 1.18 -13.89 30.05
CA GLU A 309 2.30 -13.96 29.09
C GLU A 309 1.99 -14.78 27.83
N SER A 310 0.83 -15.44 27.77
CA SER A 310 0.41 -16.26 26.63
C SER A 310 -0.47 -15.49 25.65
N LEU A 311 -0.15 -15.63 24.36
CA LEU A 311 -0.97 -15.12 23.25
C LEU A 311 -2.32 -15.86 23.22
N LYS A 312 -3.41 -15.09 23.25
CA LYS A 312 -4.77 -15.61 23.12
C LYS A 312 -5.47 -14.90 21.98
N GLN A 313 -6.42 -15.58 21.37
CA GLN A 313 -7.27 -14.96 20.37
C GLN A 313 -7.97 -13.74 21.00
N TYR A 314 -7.87 -12.60 20.32
CA TYR A 314 -8.32 -11.32 20.84
C TYR A 314 -9.47 -10.77 20.01
N SER A 315 -9.31 -10.73 18.69
CA SER A 315 -10.32 -10.17 17.80
C SER A 315 -10.28 -10.76 16.40
N LYS A 316 -11.42 -10.71 15.72
CA LYS A 316 -11.61 -10.99 14.29
C LYS A 316 -12.17 -9.74 13.62
N ASN A 317 -11.60 -9.34 12.49
CA ASN A 317 -12.14 -8.31 11.60
C ASN A 317 -12.42 -8.95 10.24
N SER A 318 -13.56 -8.68 9.63
CA SER A 318 -13.88 -9.19 8.30
C SER A 318 -14.58 -8.11 7.51
N GLY A 319 -14.22 -7.96 6.24
CA GLY A 319 -14.59 -6.76 5.52
C GLY A 319 -14.27 -6.82 4.05
N VAL A 320 -14.32 -5.66 3.43
CA VAL A 320 -13.95 -5.45 2.04
C VAL A 320 -13.07 -4.21 1.93
N GLN A 321 -12.02 -4.32 1.13
CA GLN A 321 -11.13 -3.22 0.79
C GLN A 321 -11.23 -2.93 -0.71
N LEU A 322 -11.29 -1.66 -1.08
CA LEU A 322 -11.14 -1.18 -2.45
C LEU A 322 -9.85 -0.38 -2.53
N GLU A 323 -8.94 -0.83 -3.38
CA GLU A 323 -7.66 -0.18 -3.63
C GLU A 323 -7.64 0.36 -5.06
N SER A 324 -7.18 1.58 -5.27
CA SER A 324 -6.93 2.12 -6.60
C SER A 324 -5.61 2.87 -6.68
N SER A 325 -4.99 2.82 -7.86
CA SER A 325 -3.74 3.52 -8.18
C SER A 325 -3.83 4.10 -9.59
N TYR A 326 -3.52 5.38 -9.75
CA TYR A 326 -3.54 6.05 -11.03
C TYR A 326 -2.30 6.93 -11.24
N TRP A 327 -1.52 6.65 -12.28
CA TRP A 327 -0.44 7.49 -12.77
C TRP A 327 -1.01 8.62 -13.63
N LEU A 328 -1.04 9.84 -13.07
CA LEU A 328 -1.47 11.05 -13.78
C LEU A 328 -0.50 11.36 -14.94
N ASN A 329 0.79 11.12 -14.71
CA ASN A 329 1.88 11.13 -15.67
C ASN A 329 3.06 10.34 -15.07
N GLU A 330 4.24 10.36 -15.68
CA GLU A 330 5.41 9.59 -15.23
C GLU A 330 5.97 10.01 -13.86
N LYS A 331 5.58 11.17 -13.35
CA LYS A 331 6.09 11.74 -12.09
C LYS A 331 5.06 11.72 -10.96
N TRP A 332 3.77 11.62 -11.27
CA TRP A 332 2.70 11.76 -10.29
C TRP A 332 1.80 10.52 -10.26
N GLN A 333 1.65 9.94 -9.07
CA GLN A 333 0.77 8.80 -8.83
C GLN A 333 -0.19 9.11 -7.68
N LEU A 334 -1.48 8.88 -7.90
CA LEU A 334 -2.51 8.94 -6.88
C LEU A 334 -2.89 7.52 -6.46
N SER A 335 -2.88 7.24 -5.17
CA SER A 335 -3.37 5.97 -4.60
C SER A 335 -4.50 6.24 -3.63
N SER A 336 -5.54 5.41 -3.67
CA SER A 336 -6.70 5.51 -2.78
C SER A 336 -7.03 4.13 -2.20
N VAL A 337 -7.30 4.08 -0.89
CA VAL A 337 -7.73 2.88 -0.18
C VAL A 337 -9.01 3.20 0.57
N LEU A 338 -10.06 2.44 0.31
CA LEU A 338 -11.30 2.45 1.06
C LEU A 338 -11.46 1.09 1.74
N GLU A 339 -11.79 1.07 3.02
CA GLU A 339 -12.04 -0.18 3.75
C GLU A 339 -13.32 -0.06 4.57
N TYR A 340 -14.09 -1.14 4.58
CA TYR A 340 -15.14 -1.39 5.55
C TYR A 340 -14.88 -2.73 6.23
N GLY A 341 -14.95 -2.78 7.55
CA GLY A 341 -14.77 -4.02 8.31
C GLY A 341 -15.70 -4.14 9.51
N GLU A 342 -16.10 -5.37 9.83
CA GLU A 342 -16.81 -5.72 11.05
C GLU A 342 -15.87 -6.28 12.10
N GLN A 343 -15.71 -5.52 13.19
CA GLN A 343 -14.85 -5.89 14.28
C GLN A 343 -15.60 -6.65 15.37
N ARG A 344 -15.11 -7.85 15.70
CA ARG A 344 -15.61 -8.69 16.79
C ARG A 344 -14.46 -9.09 17.73
N TYR A 345 -14.69 -9.04 19.02
CA TYR A 345 -13.75 -9.42 20.07
C TYR A 345 -14.23 -10.67 20.79
N ASP A 346 -13.31 -11.47 21.29
CA ASP A 346 -13.68 -12.72 21.98
C ASP A 346 -14.22 -12.45 23.39
N TRP A 347 -13.59 -11.54 24.15
CA TRP A 347 -13.95 -11.23 25.53
C TRP A 347 -14.30 -9.77 25.78
N ARG A 348 -13.75 -8.80 25.02
CA ARG A 348 -14.13 -7.36 25.11
C ARG A 348 -15.32 -7.01 24.20
N LYS A 349 -16.49 -7.63 24.44
CA LYS A 349 -17.67 -7.47 23.56
C LYS A 349 -18.19 -6.03 23.43
N HIS A 350 -17.89 -5.16 24.41
CA HIS A 350 -18.20 -3.73 24.36
C HIS A 350 -17.47 -2.98 23.22
N LEU A 351 -16.35 -3.53 22.73
CA LEU A 351 -15.60 -2.97 21.60
C LEU A 351 -16.11 -3.46 20.24
N ASN A 352 -17.07 -4.38 20.19
CA ASN A 352 -17.60 -4.87 18.91
C ASN A 352 -18.24 -3.73 18.12
N GLY A 353 -18.00 -3.68 16.81
CA GLY A 353 -18.69 -2.73 15.94
C GLY A 353 -18.15 -2.79 14.51
N ASN A 354 -18.03 -1.66 13.84
CA ASN A 354 -17.52 -1.59 12.49
C ASN A 354 -16.49 -0.48 12.33
N ASN A 355 -15.59 -0.66 11.38
CA ASN A 355 -14.55 0.28 11.06
C ASN A 355 -14.64 0.70 9.59
N TYR A 356 -14.22 1.94 9.34
CA TYR A 356 -14.14 2.53 8.02
C TYR A 356 -12.79 3.22 7.88
N LEU A 357 -12.11 2.97 6.76
CA LEU A 357 -10.89 3.66 6.37
C LEU A 357 -11.12 4.34 5.01
N TRP A 358 -10.69 5.57 4.90
CA TRP A 358 -10.46 6.24 3.63
C TRP A 358 -9.07 6.88 3.66
N SER A 359 -8.17 6.42 2.81
CA SER A 359 -6.81 6.94 2.69
C SER A 359 -6.53 7.34 1.26
N ASN A 360 -6.04 8.56 1.03
CA ASN A 360 -5.49 8.95 -0.26
C ASN A 360 -4.04 9.35 -0.08
N THR A 361 -3.20 8.99 -1.05
CA THR A 361 -1.78 9.36 -1.08
C THR A 361 -1.42 9.82 -2.48
N LEU A 362 -0.84 11.01 -2.59
CA LEU A 362 -0.25 11.54 -3.81
C LEU A 362 1.27 11.42 -3.72
N LEU A 363 1.85 10.64 -4.63
CA LEU A 363 3.30 10.46 -4.80
C LEU A 363 3.79 11.37 -5.92
N TYR A 364 4.92 12.03 -5.67
CA TYR A 364 5.66 12.82 -6.65
C TYR A 364 7.10 12.35 -6.75
N VAL A 365 7.53 11.97 -7.95
CA VAL A 365 8.88 11.49 -8.28
C VAL A 365 9.52 12.52 -9.24
N PRO A 366 10.14 13.60 -8.73
CA PRO A 366 10.72 14.65 -9.57
C PRO A 366 11.87 14.16 -10.45
N LYS A 367 12.70 13.24 -9.91
CA LYS A 367 13.88 12.67 -10.55
C LYS A 367 14.21 11.32 -9.94
N SER A 368 15.07 10.55 -10.61
CA SER A 368 15.61 9.30 -10.05
C SER A 368 16.28 9.55 -8.70
N GLY A 369 15.97 8.73 -7.70
CA GLY A 369 16.51 8.85 -6.34
C GLY A 369 15.85 9.91 -5.45
N GLN A 370 14.79 10.60 -5.87
CA GLN A 370 14.03 11.50 -4.99
C GLN A 370 12.54 11.28 -5.14
N TYR A 371 11.82 11.24 -4.01
CA TYR A 371 10.36 11.21 -4.03
C TYR A 371 9.76 11.95 -2.84
N TRP A 372 8.53 12.43 -3.03
CA TRP A 372 7.71 13.06 -2.02
C TRP A 372 6.36 12.36 -1.98
N PHE A 373 5.75 12.24 -0.81
CA PHE A 373 4.36 11.82 -0.72
C PHE A 373 3.58 12.70 0.25
N VAL A 374 2.33 13.00 -0.10
CA VAL A 374 1.37 13.67 0.76
C VAL A 374 0.16 12.77 0.87
N GLY A 375 -0.35 12.56 2.08
CA GLY A 375 -1.51 11.72 2.31
C GLY A 375 -2.51 12.34 3.26
N VAL A 376 -3.78 11.99 3.07
CA VAL A 376 -4.88 12.33 3.98
C VAL A 376 -5.66 11.06 4.26
N ASP A 377 -5.93 10.80 5.54
CA ASP A 377 -6.65 9.63 5.98
C ASP A 377 -7.81 10.00 6.90
N TYR A 378 -8.92 9.30 6.76
CA TYR A 378 -10.06 9.34 7.65
C TYR A 378 -10.36 7.92 8.13
N ASN A 379 -10.36 7.74 9.44
CA ASN A 379 -10.68 6.47 10.08
C ASN A 379 -11.86 6.68 11.04
N ARG A 380 -12.86 5.80 10.96
CA ARG A 380 -13.97 5.79 11.92
C ARG A 380 -14.10 4.41 12.52
N GLU A 381 -14.00 4.35 13.84
CA GLU A 381 -14.29 3.14 14.62
C GLU A 381 -15.61 3.37 15.33
N ASN A 382 -16.62 2.56 15.04
CA ASN A 382 -17.81 2.47 15.85
C ASN A 382 -17.70 1.22 16.73
N THR A 383 -18.12 1.37 17.98
CA THR A 383 -18.14 0.30 18.98
C THR A 383 -19.52 0.27 19.63
N ARG A 384 -19.87 -0.87 20.23
CA ARG A 384 -21.11 -1.04 21.00
C ARG A 384 -21.20 0.02 22.09
N ASP A 385 -20.11 0.22 22.82
CA ASP A 385 -20.03 1.26 23.84
C ASP A 385 -19.41 2.51 23.20
N LYS A 386 -20.22 3.58 23.08
CA LYS A 386 -19.85 4.79 22.32
C LYS A 386 -18.65 5.56 22.88
N ASP A 387 -18.25 5.26 24.11
CA ASP A 387 -17.08 5.82 24.76
C ASP A 387 -15.75 5.31 24.19
N ASN A 388 -15.79 4.19 23.45
CA ASN A 388 -14.66 3.63 22.73
C ASN A 388 -14.72 3.90 21.22
N ALA A 389 -15.83 4.46 20.74
CA ALA A 389 -16.01 4.85 19.34
C ALA A 389 -15.29 6.17 19.07
N TYR A 390 -14.62 6.28 17.93
CA TYR A 390 -13.87 7.48 17.58
C TYR A 390 -13.86 7.74 16.08
N GLN A 391 -13.56 8.98 15.74
CA GLN A 391 -13.19 9.40 14.40
C GLN A 391 -11.78 9.99 14.46
N ARG A 392 -10.97 9.69 13.45
CA ARG A 392 -9.58 10.14 13.35
C ARG A 392 -9.33 10.65 11.94
N THR A 393 -8.90 11.90 11.83
CA THR A 393 -8.44 12.47 10.55
C THR A 393 -6.94 12.70 10.65
N SER A 394 -6.16 12.26 9.66
CA SER A 394 -4.72 12.45 9.61
C SER A 394 -4.24 13.07 8.31
N ALA A 395 -3.16 13.83 8.40
CA ALA A 395 -2.37 14.29 7.28
C ALA A 395 -0.95 13.73 7.42
N ARG A 396 -0.36 13.31 6.31
CA ARG A 396 0.96 12.70 6.22
C ARG A 396 1.78 13.41 5.16
N LEU A 397 3.05 13.65 5.46
CA LEU A 397 4.04 14.15 4.53
C LEU A 397 5.28 13.26 4.63
N GLY A 398 5.88 12.92 3.52
CA GLY A 398 7.21 12.31 3.55
C GLY A 398 8.04 12.64 2.34
N TRP A 399 9.33 12.47 2.53
CA TRP A 399 10.37 12.77 1.58
C TRP A 399 11.45 11.70 1.65
N GLY A 400 11.85 11.17 0.50
CA GLY A 400 12.96 10.26 0.35
C GLY A 400 14.01 10.85 -0.58
N GLN A 401 15.28 10.63 -0.24
CA GLN A 401 16.43 11.09 -1.01
C GLN A 401 17.52 10.03 -1.02
N GLU A 402 18.03 9.75 -2.21
CA GLU A 402 19.26 9.03 -2.46
C GLU A 402 20.38 10.04 -2.65
N TRP A 403 21.37 9.94 -1.79
CA TRP A 403 22.56 10.77 -1.80
C TRP A 403 23.68 10.06 -2.58
N GLY A 404 24.79 10.78 -2.80
CA GLY A 404 26.04 10.15 -3.24
C GLY A 404 26.54 9.11 -2.23
N TRP A 405 27.56 8.34 -2.65
CA TRP A 405 28.22 7.32 -1.80
C TRP A 405 27.29 6.25 -1.22
N GLY A 406 26.22 5.89 -1.94
CA GLY A 406 25.34 4.80 -1.53
C GLY A 406 24.38 5.15 -0.39
N ILE A 407 24.37 6.36 0.17
CA ILE A 407 23.54 6.70 1.34
C ILE A 407 22.12 7.08 0.91
N SER A 408 21.11 6.61 1.62
CA SER A 408 19.71 7.00 1.44
C SER A 408 19.08 7.43 2.77
N SER A 409 18.17 8.40 2.69
CA SER A 409 17.38 8.85 3.84
C SER A 409 15.91 8.97 3.49
N ARG A 410 15.05 8.74 4.47
CA ARG A 410 13.62 9.01 4.41
C ARG A 410 13.16 9.74 5.66
N VAL A 411 12.37 10.77 5.48
CA VAL A 411 11.68 11.49 6.54
C VAL A 411 10.18 11.32 6.34
N SER A 412 9.45 11.00 7.40
CA SER A 412 7.99 11.07 7.42
C SER A 412 7.49 11.82 8.64
N LEU A 413 6.49 12.65 8.41
CA LEU A 413 5.79 13.46 9.39
C LEU A 413 4.31 13.16 9.27
N SER A 414 3.62 13.03 10.40
CA SER A 414 2.17 12.93 10.40
C SER A 414 1.56 13.67 11.58
N TYR A 415 0.42 14.28 11.32
CA TYR A 415 -0.45 14.86 12.32
C TYR A 415 -1.83 14.21 12.22
N ALA A 416 -2.43 13.86 13.34
CA ALA A 416 -3.78 13.35 13.39
C ALA A 416 -4.58 13.94 14.54
N LYS A 417 -5.89 14.09 14.31
CA LYS A 417 -6.84 14.48 15.33
C LYS A 417 -7.84 13.36 15.55
N ARG A 418 -7.87 12.81 16.76
CA ARG A 418 -8.84 11.78 17.19
C ARG A 418 -9.88 12.39 18.12
N THR A 419 -11.15 12.17 17.83
CA THR A 419 -12.28 12.60 18.66
C THR A 419 -13.15 11.40 18.98
N TYR A 420 -13.37 11.13 20.27
CA TYR A 420 -14.26 10.06 20.74
C TYR A 420 -15.73 10.50 20.70
N GLN A 421 -16.67 9.56 20.64
CA GLN A 421 -18.10 9.85 20.43
C GLN A 421 -18.96 9.92 21.71
N ALA A 422 -18.36 9.84 22.90
CA ALA A 422 -19.10 9.65 24.15
C ALA A 422 -20.10 10.79 24.47
N HIS A 423 -21.39 10.46 24.62
CA HIS A 423 -22.38 11.35 25.24
C HIS A 423 -23.41 10.57 26.06
N PRO A 424 -23.63 10.90 27.36
CA PRO A 424 -22.80 11.79 28.17
C PRO A 424 -21.39 11.22 28.38
N ALA A 425 -20.40 12.06 28.64
CA ALA A 425 -19.00 11.63 28.81
C ALA A 425 -18.86 10.78 30.09
N PRO A 426 -18.55 9.48 30.02
CA PRO A 426 -18.53 8.59 31.19
C PRO A 426 -17.19 8.60 31.94
N ASP A 427 -16.29 9.55 31.62
CA ASP A 427 -14.93 9.60 32.17
C ASP A 427 -14.83 10.56 33.37
N LEU A 428 -13.79 10.39 34.19
CA LEU A 428 -13.54 11.09 35.46
C LEU A 428 -13.58 12.63 35.38
N ILE A 429 -13.45 13.19 34.18
CA ILE A 429 -13.36 14.64 33.91
C ILE A 429 -14.63 15.17 33.21
N GLY A 430 -15.59 14.30 32.85
CA GLY A 430 -16.85 14.71 32.21
C GLY A 430 -16.70 15.38 30.84
N LYS A 431 -15.56 15.20 30.16
CA LYS A 431 -15.27 15.78 28.83
C LYS A 431 -15.14 14.69 27.77
N ILE A 432 -15.59 15.00 26.56
CA ILE A 432 -15.33 14.15 25.38
C ILE A 432 -13.83 14.20 25.08
N GLN A 433 -13.19 13.03 25.06
CA GLN A 433 -11.76 12.91 24.80
C GLN A 433 -11.42 13.34 23.36
N LYS A 434 -10.43 14.22 23.26
CA LYS A 434 -9.81 14.68 22.00
C LYS A 434 -8.31 14.55 22.13
N ASN A 435 -7.70 13.93 21.12
CA ASN A 435 -6.27 13.69 21.08
C ASN A 435 -5.69 14.28 19.79
N ASP A 436 -4.62 15.08 19.95
CA ASP A 436 -3.76 15.54 18.87
C ASP A 436 -2.52 14.63 18.87
N GLU A 437 -2.33 13.90 17.77
CA GLU A 437 -1.29 12.88 17.60
C GLU A 437 -0.25 13.38 16.60
N TYR A 438 1.01 13.33 16.99
CA TYR A 438 2.16 13.69 16.17
C TYR A 438 3.06 12.48 16.03
N SER A 439 3.54 12.20 14.83
CA SER A 439 4.54 11.17 14.58
C SER A 439 5.62 11.69 13.63
N THR A 440 6.85 11.33 13.91
CA THR A 440 8.03 11.61 13.08
C THR A 440 8.83 10.33 12.96
N ALA A 441 9.21 9.95 11.74
CA ALA A 441 10.16 8.87 11.52
C ALA A 441 11.30 9.33 10.60
N LEU A 442 12.52 8.99 10.99
CA LEU A 442 13.75 9.21 10.23
C LEU A 442 14.38 7.86 9.97
N THR A 443 14.49 7.47 8.69
CA THR A 443 15.12 6.22 8.28
C THR A 443 16.38 6.51 7.48
N PHE A 444 17.48 5.84 7.82
CA PHE A 444 18.75 5.90 7.11
C PHE A 444 19.22 4.51 6.74
N TRP A 445 19.79 4.38 5.54
CA TRP A 445 20.40 3.11 5.10
C TRP A 445 21.49 3.37 4.06
N HIS A 446 22.36 2.38 3.90
CA HIS A 446 23.39 2.38 2.86
C HIS A 446 23.04 1.31 1.83
N ARG A 447 22.89 1.70 0.57
CA ARG A 447 22.46 0.84 -0.54
C ARG A 447 23.45 -0.29 -0.81
N ASP A 448 24.74 -0.03 -0.63
CA ASP A 448 25.78 -1.05 -0.86
C ASP A 448 25.96 -2.01 0.32
N LEU A 449 25.36 -1.74 1.48
CA LEU A 449 25.35 -2.69 2.59
C LEU A 449 24.21 -3.68 2.40
N HIS A 450 24.55 -4.92 2.06
CA HIS A 450 23.58 -5.99 1.88
C HIS A 450 24.10 -7.31 2.44
N PHE A 451 23.27 -7.98 3.23
CA PHE A 451 23.55 -9.32 3.76
C PHE A 451 22.47 -10.26 3.22
N PHE A 452 22.84 -11.27 2.43
CA PHE A 452 21.87 -12.19 1.80
C PHE A 452 20.74 -11.48 1.02
N SER A 453 21.06 -10.37 0.35
CA SER A 453 20.14 -9.45 -0.34
C SER A 453 19.12 -8.73 0.57
N VAL A 454 19.45 -8.59 1.86
CA VAL A 454 18.72 -7.78 2.83
C VAL A 454 19.50 -6.49 3.06
N THR A 455 18.86 -5.34 2.90
CA THR A 455 19.46 -4.03 3.19
C THR A 455 19.08 -3.59 4.60
N PRO A 456 20.05 -3.44 5.53
CA PRO A 456 19.76 -2.98 6.87
C PRO A 456 19.39 -1.49 6.85
N LYS A 457 18.32 -1.13 7.54
CA LYS A 457 17.90 0.26 7.73
C LYS A 457 17.79 0.58 9.20
N VAL A 458 18.19 1.78 9.59
CA VAL A 458 18.02 2.30 10.95
C VAL A 458 16.89 3.31 10.91
N THR A 459 15.86 3.09 11.73
CA THR A 459 14.77 4.05 11.88
C THR A 459 14.69 4.54 13.31
N TRP A 460 14.69 5.86 13.47
CA TRP A 460 14.26 6.52 14.69
C TRP A 460 12.83 7.02 14.50
N GLN A 461 11.96 6.73 15.47
CA GLN A 461 10.57 7.13 15.48
C GLN A 461 10.24 7.82 16.81
N TYR A 462 9.59 8.98 16.70
CA TYR A 462 9.04 9.72 17.82
C TYR A 462 7.53 9.87 17.66
N GLN A 463 6.79 9.57 18.72
CA GLN A 463 5.34 9.72 18.76
C GLN A 463 4.95 10.51 20.00
N LYS A 464 4.05 11.48 19.81
CA LYS A 464 3.49 12.30 20.88
C LYS A 464 1.98 12.35 20.75
N VAL A 465 1.28 12.07 21.83
CA VAL A 465 -0.17 12.25 21.94
C VAL A 465 -0.45 13.29 23.00
N SER A 466 -1.09 14.38 22.59
CA SER A 466 -1.58 15.43 23.46
C SER A 466 -3.09 15.26 23.61
N SER A 467 -3.58 15.00 24.81
CA SER A 467 -5.00 14.77 25.08
C SER A 467 -5.56 15.84 26.03
N ASN A 468 -6.81 16.23 25.82
CA ASN A 468 -7.55 17.03 26.81
C ASN A 468 -7.87 16.26 28.11
N HIS A 469 -7.54 14.96 28.16
CA HIS A 469 -7.59 14.12 29.34
C HIS A 469 -6.15 13.74 29.77
N PRO A 470 -5.68 14.17 30.97
CA PRO A 470 -4.27 14.00 31.39
C PRO A 470 -3.75 12.57 31.37
N PHE A 471 -4.60 11.58 31.68
CA PHE A 471 -4.21 10.15 31.64
C PHE A 471 -4.00 9.56 30.23
N TYR A 472 -4.26 10.31 29.16
CA TYR A 472 -4.05 9.84 27.78
C TYR A 472 -3.06 10.70 27.01
N SER A 473 -2.33 11.58 27.71
CA SER A 473 -1.20 12.32 27.12
C SER A 473 0.09 11.55 27.36
N TYR A 474 0.79 11.16 26.30
CA TYR A 474 2.03 10.39 26.39
C TYR A 474 2.98 10.69 25.22
N ASP A 475 4.23 10.30 25.40
CA ASP A 475 5.27 10.31 24.39
C ASP A 475 6.03 8.99 24.37
N LYS A 476 6.55 8.65 23.18
CA LYS A 476 7.36 7.47 22.94
C LYS A 476 8.49 7.77 21.98
N ASN A 477 9.62 7.13 22.25
CA ASN A 477 10.77 7.09 21.37
C ASN A 477 11.11 5.62 21.10
N ARG A 478 11.31 5.31 19.83
CA ARG A 478 11.68 3.97 19.37
C ARG A 478 12.84 4.10 18.38
N VAL A 479 13.84 3.25 18.54
CA VAL A 479 14.86 3.00 17.52
C VAL A 479 14.73 1.55 17.12
N TYR A 480 14.65 1.29 15.82
CA TYR A 480 14.59 -0.08 15.31
C TYR A 480 15.44 -0.26 14.06
N PHE A 481 15.99 -1.47 13.96
CA PHE A 481 16.84 -1.90 12.84
C PHE A 481 16.00 -2.79 11.93
N GLU A 482 15.62 -2.31 10.75
CA GLU A 482 14.83 -3.08 9.79
C GLU A 482 15.74 -3.89 8.87
N MET A 483 15.47 -5.18 8.81
CA MET A 483 16.00 -6.09 7.81
C MET A 483 14.82 -6.58 6.98
N SER A 484 14.70 -6.10 5.74
CA SER A 484 13.62 -6.47 4.84
C SER A 484 14.12 -6.97 3.48
N LYS A 485 13.37 -7.90 2.87
CA LYS A 485 13.62 -8.42 1.52
C LYS A 485 12.30 -8.56 0.77
N THR A 486 12.33 -8.22 -0.51
CA THR A 486 11.25 -8.46 -1.46
C THR A 486 11.75 -9.43 -2.52
N PHE A 487 11.02 -10.53 -2.76
CA PHE A 487 11.31 -11.55 -3.77
C PHE A 487 10.41 -11.37 -4.99
#